data_AF-A0A7Y2AMG6-F1
#
_entry.id   AF-A0A7Y2AMG6-F1
#
_cell.length_a   1.000
_cell.length_b   1.000
_cell.length_c   1.000
_cell.angle_alpha   90.00
_cell.angle_beta   90.00
_cell.angle_gamma   90.00
#
_symmetry.space_group_name_H-M   'P 1'
#
loop_
_entity.id
_entity.type
_entity.pdbx_description
1 polymer ?
#
loop_
_entity_poly.entity_id
_entity_poly.type
_entity_poly.pdbx_seq_one_letter_code
_entity_poly.pdbx_strand_id
1 'polypeptide(L)' 'MARVVLAMSGGVDSSVAAHLLIEQGHEVIGVFMRHGEKAVTACAIDGQVDTSPLLPILNSRADHKQGCCS' A
#
# COMPACT_ATOMS: atom_id res chain seq x y z
N MET A 1 -12.34 -23.20 2.23
CA MET A 1 -12.64 -21.76 2.08
C MET A 1 -11.72 -20.99 3.01
N ALA A 2 -11.02 -19.98 2.49
CA ALA A 2 -10.06 -19.17 3.24
C ALA A 2 -10.23 -17.70 2.86
N ARG A 3 -9.84 -16.80 3.77
CA ARG A 3 -9.82 -15.36 3.55
C ARG A 3 -8.44 -14.96 3.02
N VAL A 4 -8.39 -14.41 1.81
CA VAL A 4 -7.16 -14.17 1.06
C VAL A 4 -6.98 -12.67 0.82
N VAL A 5 -5.87 -12.13 1.29
CA VAL A 5 -5.46 -10.76 0.95
C VAL A 5 -4.55 -10.84 -0.27
N LEU A 6 -4.95 -10.18 -1.37
CA LEU A 6 -4.25 -10.22 -2.65
C LEU A 6 -3.70 -8.84 -3.00
N ALA A 7 -2.40 -8.76 -3.26
CA ALA A 7 -1.79 -7.55 -3.80
C ALA A 7 -2.25 -7.34 -5.25
N MET A 8 -3.00 -6.27 -5.48
CA MET A 8 -3.48 -5.85 -6.79
C MET A 8 -2.51 -4.82 -7.35
N SER A 9 -1.84 -5.13 -8.46
CA SER A 9 -0.96 -4.18 -9.16
C SER A 9 -1.70 -3.31 -10.18
N GLY A 10 -2.95 -3.68 -10.51
CA GLY A 10 -3.71 -3.12 -11.63
C GLY A 10 -3.44 -3.82 -12.97
N GLY A 11 -2.49 -4.77 -13.00
CA GLY A 11 -2.21 -5.60 -14.17
C GLY A 11 -3.19 -6.76 -14.35
N VAL A 12 -3.19 -7.34 -15.56
CA VAL A 12 -4.03 -8.49 -15.93
C VAL A 12 -3.79 -9.71 -15.03
N ASP A 13 -2.54 -9.99 -14.67
CA ASP A 13 -2.19 -11.16 -13.87
C ASP A 13 -2.85 -11.13 -12.50
N SER A 14 -2.77 -10.00 -11.80
CA SER A 14 -3.42 -9.81 -10.49
C SER A 14 -4.94 -9.88 -10.58
N SER A 15 -5.52 -9.46 -11.72
CA SER A 15 -6.96 -9.50 -11.97
C SER A 15 -7.46 -10.93 -12.21
N VAL A 16 -6.72 -11.72 -13.00
CA VAL A 16 -7.04 -13.13 -13.26
C VAL A 16 -6.83 -13.97 -12.01
N ALA A 17 -5.77 -13.72 -11.23
CA ALA A 17 -5.55 -14.39 -9.96
C ALA A 17 -6.71 -14.15 -8.96
N ALA A 18 -7.22 -12.91 -8.88
CA ALA A 18 -8.38 -12.59 -8.06
C ALA A 18 -9.62 -13.38 -8.51
N HIS A 19 -9.88 -13.44 -9.81
CA HIS A 19 -11.02 -14.17 -10.38
C HIS A 19 -10.99 -15.66 -10.03
N LEU A 20 -9.85 -16.32 -10.21
CA LEU A 20 -9.70 -17.75 -9.92
C LEU A 20 -9.91 -18.06 -8.44
N LEU A 21 -9.44 -17.21 -7.54
CA LEU A 21 -9.64 -17.37 -6.10
C LEU A 21 -11.12 -17.20 -5.72
N ILE A 22 -11.84 -16.27 -6.36
CA ILE A 22 -13.28 -16.10 -6.17
C ILE A 22 -14.05 -17.33 -6.67
N GLU A 23 -13.72 -17.85 -7.85
CA GLU A 23 -14.35 -19.08 -8.40
C GLU A 23 -14.13 -20.31 -7.51
N GLN A 24 -12.97 -20.39 -6.86
CA GLN A 24 -12.65 -21.42 -5.87
C GLN A 24 -13.39 -21.22 -4.52
N GLY A 25 -14.17 -20.15 -4.37
CA GLY A 25 -14.98 -19.87 -3.19
C GLY A 25 -14.20 -19.24 -2.03
N HIS A 26 -13.10 -18.52 -2.31
CA HIS A 26 -12.38 -17.75 -1.30
C HIS A 26 -13.00 -16.36 -1.09
N GLU A 27 -12.89 -15.83 0.12
CA GLU A 27 -13.17 -14.42 0.40
C GLU A 27 -11.91 -13.62 0.06
N VAL A 28 -11.91 -12.92 -1.07
CA VAL A 28 -10.73 -12.20 -1.59
C VAL A 28 -10.82 -10.71 -1.26
N ILE A 29 -9.76 -10.17 -0.65
CA ILE A 29 -9.59 -8.74 -0.36
C ILE A 29 -8.42 -8.22 -1.19
N GLY A 30 -8.70 -7.39 -2.19
CA GLY A 30 -7.68 -6.76 -3.02
C GLY A 30 -7.04 -5.55 -2.31
N VAL A 31 -5.70 -5.47 -2.32
CA VAL A 31 -4.94 -4.35 -1.76
C VAL A 31 -4.03 -3.77 -2.82
N PHE A 32 -4.16 -2.47 -3.09
CA PHE A 32 -3.23 -1.73 -3.94
C PHE A 32 -2.16 -1.05 -3.09
N MET A 33 -0.89 -1.32 -3.37
CA MET A 33 0.23 -0.67 -2.69
C MET A 33 0.69 0.54 -3.50
N ARG A 34 0.57 1.73 -2.91
CA ARG A 34 1.10 2.97 -3.47
C ARG A 34 2.56 3.11 -3.10
N HIS A 35 3.45 2.66 -3.98
CA HIS A 35 4.87 2.84 -3.80
C HIS A 35 5.29 4.26 -4.20
N GLY A 36 6.24 4.85 -3.47
CA GLY A 36 6.84 6.14 -3.80
C GLY A 36 5.97 7.39 -3.62
N GLU A 37 4.77 7.24 -3.07
CA GLU A 37 3.93 8.39 -2.80
C GLU A 37 4.29 9.12 -1.50
N LYS A 38 4.17 10.45 -1.55
CA LYS A 38 4.19 11.26 -0.33
C LYS A 38 3.01 10.79 0.53
N ALA A 39 3.29 10.50 1.80
CA ALA A 39 2.21 10.27 2.76
C ALA A 39 1.24 11.45 2.65
N VAL A 40 -0.05 11.16 2.54
CA VAL A 40 -1.10 12.18 2.63
C VAL A 40 -0.81 12.99 3.88
N THR A 41 -0.66 14.31 3.73
CA THR A 41 -0.53 15.22 4.85
C THR A 41 -1.76 15.03 5.72
N ALA A 42 -1.61 14.30 6.84
CA ALA A 42 -2.66 14.25 7.84
C ALA A 42 -2.83 15.69 8.36
N CYS A 43 -4.08 16.17 8.43
CA CYS A 43 -4.36 17.49 8.97
C CYS A 43 -3.74 17.60 10.37
N ALA A 44 -2.87 18.59 10.57
CA ALA A 44 -2.25 18.82 11.86
C ALA A 44 -3.33 19.18 12.88
N ILE A 45 -3.41 18.40 13.96
CA ILE A 45 -4.01 18.85 15.20
C ILE A 45 -2.84 19.50 15.95
N ASP A 46 -2.88 20.82 16.06
CA ASP A 46 -1.93 21.64 16.83
C ASP A 46 -0.45 21.60 16.40
N GLY A 47 -0.16 22.12 15.19
CA GLY A 47 1.12 22.78 14.88
C GLY A 47 2.39 21.94 14.84
N GLN A 48 2.33 20.62 15.01
CA GLN A 48 3.52 19.77 14.95
C GLN A 48 3.82 19.32 13.51
N VAL A 49 4.82 19.96 12.92
CA VAL A 49 5.36 19.68 11.59
C VAL A 49 6.43 18.58 11.70
N ASP A 50 6.34 17.57 10.83
CA ASP A 50 7.42 16.64 10.46
C ASP A 50 7.98 15.68 11.52
N THR A 51 7.13 14.86 12.16
CA THR A 51 7.62 13.60 12.77
C THR A 51 6.69 12.44 12.45
N SER A 52 7.16 11.47 11.65
CA SER A 52 6.49 10.16 11.58
C SER A 52 6.74 9.43 12.91
N PRO A 53 5.69 9.03 13.66
CA PRO A 53 5.83 8.51 15.02
C PRO A 53 6.52 7.14 15.10
N LEU A 54 6.86 6.51 13.96
CA LEU A 54 7.36 5.14 13.92
C LEU A 54 8.86 5.01 13.69
N LEU A 55 9.58 6.04 13.22
CA LEU A 55 11.02 5.91 12.89
C LEU A 55 11.81 7.23 13.10
N PRO A 56 12.21 7.57 14.33
CA PRO A 56 12.92 8.81 14.66
C PRO A 56 14.37 8.91 14.13
N ILE A 57 14.88 7.88 13.46
CA ILE A 57 16.29 7.80 12.99
C ILE A 57 16.44 8.18 11.50
N LEU A 58 15.33 8.32 10.76
CA LEU A 58 15.35 8.58 9.31
C LEU A 58 14.70 9.93 8.97
N ASN A 59 15.18 11.00 9.61
CA ASN A 59 14.59 12.35 9.45
C ASN A 59 14.99 13.09 8.15
N SER A 60 15.89 12.54 7.32
CA SER A 60 16.55 13.36 6.28
C SER A 60 16.90 12.66 4.96
N ARG A 61 16.39 11.45 4.68
CA ARG A 61 16.65 10.78 3.40
C ARG A 61 15.40 10.83 2.53
N ALA A 62 15.38 11.67 1.49
CA ALA A 62 14.28 11.71 0.54
C ALA A 62 14.22 10.48 -0.40
N ASP A 63 15.27 9.65 -0.39
CA ASP A 63 15.53 8.67 -1.45
C ASP A 63 14.93 7.28 -1.20
N HIS A 64 14.38 7.03 0.00
CA HIS A 64 13.78 5.73 0.36
C HIS A 64 12.32 5.54 -0.12
N LYS A 65 11.82 6.45 -0.98
CA LYS A 65 10.46 6.38 -1.56
C LYS A 65 10.50 6.10 -3.06
N GLN A 66 11.32 5.15 -3.48
CA GLN A 66 11.35 4.70 -4.87
C GLN A 66 10.86 3.27 -4.92
N GLY A 67 9.59 3.10 -5.26
CA GLY A 67 9.12 1.84 -5.82
C GLY A 67 8.30 2.19 -7.05
N CYS A 68 8.80 1.77 -8.20
CA CYS A 68 8.12 1.85 -9.49
C CYS A 68 6.89 0.95 -9.46
N CYS A 69 5.73 1.53 -9.22
CA CYS A 69 4.57 1.18 -10.01
C CYS A 69 4.46 2.31 -11.05
N SER A 70 4.61 1.97 -12.33
CA SER A 70 4.64 2.91 -13.46
C SER A 70 3.49 3.90 -13.48
#